data_AF-A0A1H2TR49-F1
#
_entry.id   AF-A0A1H2TR49-F1
#
_cell.length_a   1.000
_cell.length_b   1.000
_cell.length_c   1.000
_cell.angle_alpha   90.00
_cell.angle_beta   90.00
_cell.angle_gamma   90.00
#
_symmetry.space_group_name_H-M   'P 1'
#
loop_
_entity.id
_entity.type
_entity.pdbx_description
1 polymer ?
#
loop_
_entity_poly.entity_id
_entity_poly.type
_entity_poly.pdbx_seq_one_letter_code
_entity_poly.pdbx_strand_id
1 'polypeptide(L)'
;MFGLDNILEVIESDPLTRWLLAAMALRAAWSVVCWRKCRLSGAAADDALEVIEARRQALWRHNMRFLLIMLAGISLAVVGLFGLARGGADHPVALVMLVGGMYLFMTEPVRLQIQDAEDRVAASALRGDVEAHRFSQSMLRGSHLHLVMIEVGVVVALGLVILALNGRMIMPIMMSY
;
A
#
# COMPACT_ATOMS: atom_id res chain seq x y z
N MET A 1 -30.44 10.66 -4.68
CA MET A 1 -29.66 9.52 -5.19
C MET A 1 -28.82 9.85 -6.43
N PHE A 2 -28.55 11.13 -6.75
CA PHE A 2 -27.82 11.57 -7.96
C PHE A 2 -26.30 11.76 -7.79
N GLY A 3 -25.74 11.46 -6.61
CA GLY A 3 -24.33 11.75 -6.33
C GLY A 3 -23.35 10.70 -6.85
N LEU A 4 -23.72 9.42 -6.82
CA LEU A 4 -22.84 8.33 -7.27
C LEU A 4 -22.73 8.29 -8.80
N ASP A 5 -23.85 8.48 -9.51
CA ASP A 5 -23.89 8.43 -10.98
C ASP A 5 -23.09 9.55 -11.67
N ASN A 6 -22.84 10.68 -10.97
CA ASN A 6 -22.00 11.76 -11.47
C ASN A 6 -20.50 11.53 -11.18
N ILE A 7 -20.17 10.78 -10.12
CA ILE A 7 -18.79 10.31 -9.86
C ILE A 7 -18.38 9.25 -10.89
N LEU A 8 -19.37 8.46 -11.34
CA LEU A 8 -19.29 7.36 -12.31
C LEU A 8 -18.78 7.80 -13.69
N GLU A 9 -19.30 8.88 -14.24
CA GLU A 9 -18.98 9.37 -15.59
C GLU A 9 -17.61 10.10 -15.66
N VAL A 10 -17.21 10.72 -14.54
CA VAL A 10 -15.93 11.45 -14.44
C VAL A 10 -14.75 10.48 -14.24
N ILE A 11 -14.91 9.38 -13.52
CA ILE A 11 -13.85 8.36 -13.35
C ILE A 11 -13.44 7.73 -14.69
N GLU A 12 -14.38 7.58 -15.62
CA GLU A 12 -14.14 6.96 -16.92
C GLU A 12 -13.34 7.85 -17.88
N SER A 13 -13.60 9.15 -17.85
CA SER A 13 -13.00 10.14 -18.75
C SER A 13 -11.70 10.76 -18.22
N ASP A 14 -11.42 10.64 -16.91
CA ASP A 14 -10.30 11.32 -16.30
C ASP A 14 -8.99 10.50 -16.38
N PRO A 15 -7.97 10.96 -17.12
CA PRO A 15 -6.70 10.26 -17.27
C PRO A 15 -6.00 10.01 -15.91
N LEU A 16 -6.27 10.84 -14.90
CA LEU A 16 -5.65 10.72 -13.57
C LEU A 16 -5.97 9.39 -12.89
N THR A 17 -7.21 8.90 -12.98
CA THR A 17 -7.62 7.63 -12.36
C THR A 17 -6.95 6.44 -13.01
N ARG A 18 -6.75 6.49 -14.34
CA ARG A 18 -6.02 5.46 -15.10
C ARG A 18 -4.54 5.45 -14.75
N TRP A 19 -3.91 6.62 -14.64
CA TRP A 19 -2.53 6.76 -14.19
C TRP A 19 -2.34 6.27 -12.75
N LEU A 20 -3.30 6.55 -11.85
CA LEU A 20 -3.26 6.02 -10.49
C LEU A 20 -3.32 4.49 -10.48
N LEU A 21 -4.25 3.89 -11.22
CA LEU A 21 -4.36 2.44 -11.30
C LEU A 21 -3.09 1.81 -11.88
N ALA A 22 -2.54 2.40 -12.95
CA ALA A 22 -1.28 1.93 -13.55
C ALA A 22 -0.10 2.04 -12.56
N ALA A 23 -0.01 3.15 -11.82
CA ALA A 23 1.01 3.33 -10.79
C ALA A 23 0.88 2.32 -9.65
N MET A 24 -0.35 2.07 -9.17
CA MET A 24 -0.64 1.07 -8.15
C MET A 24 -0.32 -0.35 -8.63
N ALA A 25 -0.68 -0.69 -9.87
CA ALA A 25 -0.40 -1.99 -10.47
C ALA A 25 1.12 -2.21 -10.64
N LEU A 26 1.85 -1.19 -11.10
CA LEU A 26 3.32 -1.25 -11.20
C LEU A 26 3.96 -1.41 -9.81
N ARG A 27 3.46 -0.69 -8.81
CA ARG A 27 3.91 -0.81 -7.42
C ARG A 27 3.68 -2.21 -6.87
N ALA A 28 2.49 -2.76 -7.05
CA ALA A 28 2.15 -4.12 -6.62
C ALA A 28 3.04 -5.16 -7.31
N ALA A 29 3.25 -5.02 -8.63
CA ALA A 29 4.17 -5.89 -9.37
C ALA A 29 5.60 -5.79 -8.84
N TRP A 30 6.07 -4.58 -8.53
CA TRP A 30 7.38 -4.37 -7.91
C TRP A 30 7.50 -5.04 -6.54
N SER A 31 6.49 -4.92 -5.68
CA SER A 31 6.49 -5.56 -4.37
C SER A 31 6.46 -7.09 -4.46
N VAL A 32 5.77 -7.66 -5.45
CA VAL A 32 5.86 -9.09 -5.75
C VAL A 32 7.28 -9.47 -6.18
N VAL A 33 7.94 -8.67 -7.02
CA VAL A 33 9.35 -8.90 -7.40
C VAL A 33 10.27 -8.84 -6.18
N CYS A 34 10.10 -7.84 -5.30
CA CYS A 34 10.85 -7.73 -4.05
C CYS A 34 10.62 -8.95 -3.14
N TRP A 35 9.38 -9.39 -2.97
CA TRP A 35 9.06 -10.59 -2.20
C TRP A 35 9.74 -11.85 -2.78
N ARG A 36 9.72 -12.02 -4.11
CA ARG A 36 10.42 -13.13 -4.78
C ARG A 36 11.94 -13.04 -4.61
N LYS A 37 12.52 -11.84 -4.64
CA LYS A 37 13.96 -11.62 -4.42
C LYS A 37 14.39 -11.81 -2.96
N CYS A 38 13.53 -11.49 -1.99
CA CYS A 38 13.76 -11.71 -0.56
C CYS A 38 13.96 -13.21 -0.24
N ARG A 39 13.42 -14.11 -1.07
CA ARG A 39 13.69 -15.57 -0.99
C ARG A 39 15.13 -15.95 -1.41
N LEU A 40 15.79 -15.12 -2.22
CA LEU A 40 17.09 -15.41 -2.85
C LEU A 40 18.26 -14.72 -2.14
N SER A 41 18.05 -13.55 -1.54
CA SER A 41 19.08 -12.87 -0.75
C SER A 41 19.06 -13.41 0.69
N GLY A 42 19.80 -14.50 0.95
CA GLY A 42 20.26 -14.79 2.30
C GLY A 42 21.09 -13.60 2.77
N ALA A 43 20.51 -12.73 3.60
CA ALA A 43 21.05 -11.43 3.94
C ALA A 43 22.35 -11.59 4.76
N ALA A 44 23.48 -11.64 4.08
CA ALA A 44 24.76 -11.23 4.64
C ALA A 44 24.76 -9.69 4.63
N ALA A 45 24.44 -9.09 5.77
CA ALA A 45 24.65 -7.66 5.95
C ALA A 45 26.15 -7.44 6.19
N ASP A 46 26.79 -6.64 5.34
CA ASP A 46 28.16 -6.14 5.53
C ASP A 46 28.26 -5.12 6.69
N ASP A 47 27.12 -4.72 7.27
CA ASP A 47 27.07 -3.80 8.41
C ASP A 47 27.51 -4.49 9.71
N ALA A 48 28.40 -3.84 10.48
CA ALA A 48 28.84 -4.32 11.78
C ALA A 48 27.65 -4.45 12.77
N LEU A 49 27.64 -5.51 13.58
CA LEU A 49 26.56 -5.84 14.54
C LEU A 49 26.20 -4.66 15.46
N GLU A 50 27.18 -3.90 15.91
CA GLU A 50 26.98 -2.72 16.77
C GLU A 50 26.11 -1.64 16.10
N VAL A 51 26.24 -1.45 14.79
CA VAL A 51 25.45 -0.45 14.04
C VAL A 51 23.98 -0.89 13.93
N ILE A 52 23.75 -2.19 13.78
CA ILE A 52 22.40 -2.78 13.72
C ILE A 52 21.74 -2.69 15.10
N GLU A 53 22.47 -3.04 16.16
CA GLU A 53 21.96 -2.96 17.53
C GLU A 53 21.70 -1.52 17.98
N ALA A 54 22.56 -0.56 17.62
CA ALA A 54 22.35 0.86 17.88
C ALA A 54 21.12 1.41 17.14
N ARG A 55 20.86 0.98 15.89
CA ARG A 55 19.61 1.33 15.16
C ARG A 55 18.38 0.77 15.88
N ARG A 56 18.46 -0.46 16.37
CA ARG A 56 17.35 -1.15 17.04
C ARG A 56 17.02 -0.56 18.41
N GLN A 57 18.02 -0.02 19.11
CA GLN A 57 17.87 0.64 20.41
C GLN A 57 17.45 2.12 20.29
N ALA A 58 17.60 2.73 19.11
CA ALA A 58 17.17 4.10 18.84
C ALA A 58 15.63 4.19 18.71
N LEU A 59 14.93 4.08 19.85
CA LEU A 59 13.47 4.17 20.01
C LEU A 59 12.81 5.36 19.29
N TRP A 60 13.57 6.42 18.97
CA TRP A 60 13.05 7.68 18.46
C TRP A 60 13.24 7.89 16.95
N ARG A 61 14.06 7.08 16.26
CA ARG A 61 14.37 7.34 14.84
C ARG A 61 13.23 7.01 13.89
N HIS A 62 12.38 6.03 14.23
CA HIS A 62 11.21 5.66 13.42
C HIS A 62 9.97 6.52 13.73
N ASN A 63 9.92 7.17 14.89
CA ASN A 63 8.67 7.73 15.39
C ASN A 63 8.19 8.97 14.59
N MET A 64 9.10 9.89 14.25
CA MET A 64 8.71 11.14 13.54
C MET A 64 8.30 10.91 12.09
N ARG A 65 9.08 10.15 11.30
CA ARG A 65 8.74 9.89 9.89
C ARG A 65 7.44 9.09 9.79
N PHE A 66 7.28 8.07 10.62
CA PHE A 66 6.04 7.29 10.69
C PHE A 66 4.86 8.20 11.04
N LEU A 67 4.99 9.01 12.10
CA LEU A 67 3.95 9.93 12.53
C LEU A 67 3.55 10.91 11.41
N LEU A 68 4.52 11.49 10.72
CA LEU A 68 4.27 12.42 9.60
C LEU A 68 3.53 11.73 8.44
N ILE A 69 3.95 10.52 8.05
CA ILE A 69 3.30 9.78 6.96
C ILE A 69 1.88 9.36 7.35
N MET A 70 1.68 8.92 8.60
CA MET A 70 0.37 8.55 9.10
C MET A 70 -0.57 9.75 9.20
N LEU A 71 -0.09 10.88 9.72
CA LEU A 71 -0.86 12.13 9.76
C LEU A 71 -1.21 12.60 8.34
N ALA A 72 -0.26 12.53 7.40
CA ALA A 72 -0.51 12.85 6.00
C ALA A 72 -1.57 11.91 5.39
N GLY A 73 -1.46 10.60 5.60
CA GLY A 73 -2.42 9.61 5.10
C GLY A 73 -3.84 9.82 5.65
N ILE A 74 -3.96 10.06 6.96
CA ILE A 74 -5.23 10.38 7.62
C ILE A 74 -5.80 11.69 7.05
N SER A 75 -4.97 12.73 6.93
CA SER A 75 -5.41 14.02 6.40
C SER A 75 -5.89 13.90 4.95
N LEU A 76 -5.17 13.17 4.11
CA LEU A 76 -5.57 12.89 2.72
C LEU A 76 -6.91 12.15 2.65
N ALA A 77 -7.08 11.13 3.50
CA ALA A 77 -8.30 10.34 3.55
C ALA A 77 -9.51 11.18 3.98
N VAL A 78 -9.33 12.00 5.03
CA VAL A 78 -10.38 12.90 5.53
C VAL A 78 -10.74 13.95 4.48
N VAL A 79 -9.76 14.62 3.88
CA VAL A 79 -9.99 15.62 2.83
C VAL A 79 -10.67 15.00 1.61
N GLY A 80 -10.23 13.83 1.18
CA GLY A 80 -10.85 13.08 0.09
C GLY A 80 -12.31 12.71 0.40
N LEU A 81 -12.60 12.25 1.61
CA LEU A 81 -13.96 11.92 2.04
C LEU A 81 -14.87 13.16 2.04
N PHE A 82 -14.41 14.28 2.60
CA PHE A 82 -15.15 15.54 2.57
C PHE A 82 -15.35 16.09 1.16
N GLY A 83 -14.35 15.93 0.28
CA GLY A 83 -14.44 16.28 -1.14
C GLY A 83 -15.51 15.47 -1.87
N LEU A 84 -15.57 14.16 -1.63
CA LEU A 84 -16.61 13.29 -2.19
C LEU A 84 -18.00 13.64 -1.64
N ALA A 85 -18.10 14.02 -0.36
CA ALA A 85 -19.37 14.37 0.26
C ALA A 85 -19.96 15.69 -0.26
N ARG A 86 -19.13 16.65 -0.67
CA ARG A 86 -19.58 17.97 -1.12
C ARG A 86 -20.25 17.99 -2.50
N GLY A 87 -19.95 17.01 -3.36
CA GLY A 87 -20.49 16.99 -4.72
C GLY A 87 -19.81 18.02 -5.63
N GLY A 88 -19.25 17.64 -6.79
CA GLY A 88 -18.68 18.61 -7.74
C GLY A 88 -17.68 18.05 -8.75
N ALA A 89 -17.10 18.93 -9.58
CA ALA A 89 -16.15 18.55 -10.63
C ALA A 89 -14.85 17.90 -10.09
N ASP A 90 -14.51 18.12 -8.82
CA ASP A 90 -13.28 17.60 -8.19
C ASP A 90 -13.40 16.17 -7.62
N HIS A 91 -14.49 15.46 -7.92
CA HIS A 91 -14.71 14.08 -7.44
C HIS A 91 -13.56 13.09 -7.69
N PRO A 92 -12.90 13.07 -8.87
CA PRO A 92 -11.78 12.15 -9.14
C PRO A 92 -10.59 12.43 -8.23
N VAL A 93 -10.27 13.71 -8.02
CA VAL A 93 -9.19 14.14 -7.13
C VAL A 93 -9.49 13.74 -5.70
N ALA A 94 -10.74 13.94 -5.26
CA ALA A 94 -11.19 13.54 -3.93
C ALA A 94 -11.11 12.01 -3.74
N LEU A 95 -11.43 11.21 -4.76
CA LEU A 95 -11.26 9.76 -4.74
C LEU A 95 -9.78 9.36 -4.66
N VAL A 96 -8.92 9.99 -5.46
CA VAL A 96 -7.46 9.75 -5.44
C VAL A 96 -6.88 10.07 -4.05
N MET A 97 -7.30 11.19 -3.45
CA MET A 97 -6.90 11.55 -2.09
C MET A 97 -7.38 10.55 -1.05
N LEU A 98 -8.62 10.07 -1.17
CA LEU A 98 -9.17 9.06 -0.26
C LEU A 98 -8.38 7.74 -0.35
N VAL A 99 -8.26 7.20 -1.57
CA VAL A 99 -7.58 5.91 -1.82
C VAL A 99 -6.09 6.02 -1.48
N GLY A 100 -5.43 7.12 -1.86
CA GLY A 100 -4.03 7.38 -1.54
C GLY A 100 -3.79 7.48 -0.03
N GLY A 101 -4.69 8.14 0.71
CA GLY A 101 -4.61 8.25 2.16
C GLY A 101 -4.76 6.89 2.86
N MET A 102 -5.78 6.11 2.46
CA MET A 102 -6.00 4.75 2.95
C MET A 102 -4.80 3.84 2.62
N TYR A 103 -4.24 3.96 1.42
CA TYR A 103 -3.09 3.18 1.00
C TYR A 103 -1.84 3.48 1.87
N LEU A 104 -1.56 4.74 2.15
CA LEU A 104 -0.47 5.12 3.06
C LEU A 104 -0.68 4.53 4.45
N PHE A 105 -1.90 4.67 4.98
CA PHE A 105 -2.28 4.16 6.30
C PHE A 105 -2.12 2.64 6.42
N MET A 106 -2.47 1.89 5.37
CA MET A 106 -2.37 0.43 5.39
C MET A 106 -0.94 -0.08 5.13
N THR A 107 -0.17 0.59 4.26
CA THR A 107 1.13 0.05 3.83
C THR A 107 2.30 0.49 4.71
N GLU A 108 2.30 1.70 5.26
CA GLU A 108 3.41 2.20 6.07
C GLU A 108 3.71 1.36 7.34
N PRO A 109 2.72 0.93 8.16
CA PRO A 109 3.03 0.09 9.32
C PRO A 109 3.67 -1.24 8.92
N VAL A 110 3.28 -1.80 7.77
CA VAL A 110 3.87 -3.04 7.26
C VAL A 110 5.29 -2.81 6.74
N ARG A 111 5.56 -1.66 6.10
CA ARG A 111 6.93 -1.28 5.68
C ARG A 111 7.88 -1.18 6.87
N LEU A 112 7.43 -0.63 7.98
CA LEU A 112 8.21 -0.59 9.22
C LEU A 112 8.44 -1.99 9.80
N GLN A 113 7.41 -2.84 9.82
CA GLN A 113 7.56 -4.23 10.27
C GLN A 113 8.55 -5.02 9.41
N ILE A 114 8.63 -4.73 8.10
CA ILE A 114 9.63 -5.31 7.21
C ILE A 114 11.04 -4.85 7.61
N GLN A 115 11.25 -3.54 7.81
CA GLN A 115 12.55 -2.99 8.24
C GLN A 115 13.01 -3.58 9.59
N ASP A 116 12.10 -3.64 10.57
CA ASP A 116 12.38 -4.24 11.88
C ASP A 116 12.72 -5.74 11.78
N ALA A 117 12.11 -6.45 10.82
CA ALA A 117 12.38 -7.86 10.57
C ALA A 117 13.69 -8.07 9.79
N GLU A 118 14.06 -7.18 8.88
CA GLU A 118 15.36 -7.17 8.20
C GLU A 118 16.50 -6.99 9.21
N ASP A 119 16.37 -6.02 10.12
CA ASP A 119 17.35 -5.80 11.20
C ASP A 119 17.47 -7.03 12.13
N ARG A 120 16.36 -7.73 12.40
CA ARG A 120 16.37 -9.00 13.17
C ARG A 120 17.09 -10.12 12.44
N VAL A 121 16.87 -10.26 11.13
CA VAL A 121 17.54 -11.27 10.30
C VAL A 121 19.04 -11.00 10.25
N ALA A 122 19.44 -9.74 10.05
CA ALA A 122 20.86 -9.36 10.02
C ALA A 122 21.55 -9.59 11.38
N ALA A 123 20.91 -9.18 12.49
CA ALA A 123 21.46 -9.39 13.83
C ALA A 123 21.59 -10.87 14.20
N SER A 124 20.58 -11.70 13.86
CA SER A 124 20.63 -13.14 14.12
C SER A 124 21.65 -13.88 13.25
N ALA A 125 21.85 -13.43 12.01
CA ALA A 125 22.90 -13.97 11.13
C ALA A 125 24.30 -13.77 11.73
N LEU A 126 24.58 -12.56 12.22
CA LEU A 126 25.87 -12.19 12.80
C LEU A 126 26.13 -12.88 14.15
N ARG A 127 25.07 -13.16 14.94
CA ARG A 127 25.18 -13.88 16.21
C ARG A 127 25.35 -15.40 16.05
N GLY A 128 25.15 -15.94 14.84
CA GLY A 128 25.27 -17.37 14.55
C GLY A 128 24.16 -18.25 15.13
N ASP A 129 23.06 -17.67 15.63
CA ASP A 129 21.92 -18.42 16.16
C ASP A 129 21.00 -18.85 15.01
N VAL A 130 21.11 -20.12 14.64
CA VAL A 130 20.37 -20.71 13.49
C VAL A 130 18.87 -20.72 13.72
N GLU A 131 18.39 -20.93 14.95
CA GLU A 131 16.95 -20.97 15.24
C GLU A 131 16.35 -19.58 15.23
N ALA A 132 17.00 -18.62 15.89
CA ALA A 132 16.58 -17.22 15.86
C ALA A 132 16.63 -16.64 14.44
N HIS A 133 17.60 -17.07 13.62
CA HIS A 133 17.71 -16.66 12.23
C HIS A 133 16.56 -17.20 11.38
N ARG A 134 16.25 -18.50 11.47
CA ARG A 134 15.10 -19.10 10.76
C ARG A 134 13.78 -18.46 11.15
N PHE A 135 13.58 -18.21 12.44
CA PHE A 135 12.38 -17.53 12.93
C PHE A 135 12.26 -16.11 12.36
N SER A 136 13.34 -15.33 12.42
CA SER A 136 13.37 -13.95 11.89
C SER A 136 13.13 -13.92 10.37
N GLN A 137 13.68 -14.89 9.63
CA GLN A 137 13.39 -15.03 8.19
C GLN A 137 11.92 -15.34 7.92
N SER A 138 11.29 -16.19 8.73
CA SER A 138 9.87 -16.51 8.58
C SER A 138 8.97 -15.29 8.83
N MET A 139 9.29 -14.48 9.85
CA MET A 139 8.60 -13.22 10.12
C MET A 139 8.77 -12.24 8.96
N LEU A 140 10.00 -12.05 8.46
CA LEU A 140 10.26 -11.16 7.33
C LEU A 140 9.45 -11.55 6.09
N ARG A 141 9.39 -12.85 5.78
CA ARG A 141 8.57 -13.38 4.68
C ARG A 141 7.09 -13.12 4.90
N GLY A 142 6.60 -13.31 6.12
CA GLY A 142 5.22 -13.03 6.51
C GLY A 142 4.86 -11.56 6.28
N SER A 143 5.72 -10.64 6.72
CA SER A 143 5.51 -9.19 6.57
C SER A 143 5.51 -8.76 5.10
N HIS A 144 6.42 -9.29 4.27
CA HIS A 144 6.38 -9.02 2.83
C HIS A 144 5.13 -9.58 2.15
N LEU A 145 4.70 -10.79 2.51
CA LEU A 145 3.49 -11.39 1.97
C LEU A 145 2.26 -10.57 2.38
N HIS A 146 2.22 -10.06 3.61
CA HIS A 146 1.17 -9.16 4.07
C HIS A 146 1.14 -7.86 3.25
N LEU A 147 2.29 -7.23 2.99
CA LEU A 147 2.37 -6.04 2.14
C LEU A 147 1.85 -6.34 0.72
N VAL A 148 2.27 -7.46 0.13
CA VAL A 148 1.81 -7.87 -1.20
C VAL A 148 0.29 -8.08 -1.22
N MET A 149 -0.28 -8.73 -0.20
CA MET A 149 -1.73 -8.93 -0.12
C MET A 149 -2.48 -7.60 -0.03
N ILE A 150 -1.97 -6.61 0.73
CA ILE A 150 -2.57 -5.27 0.79
C ILE A 150 -2.48 -4.58 -0.58
N GLU A 151 -1.29 -4.55 -1.19
CA GLU A 151 -1.09 -3.83 -2.46
C GLU A 151 -1.90 -4.47 -3.60
N VAL A 152 -1.91 -5.80 -3.72
CA VAL A 152 -2.74 -6.52 -4.70
C VAL A 152 -4.22 -6.35 -4.37
N GLY A 153 -4.61 -6.42 -3.09
CA GLY A 153 -5.99 -6.23 -2.65
C GLY A 153 -6.52 -4.84 -3.01
N VAL A 154 -5.72 -3.79 -2.81
CA VAL A 154 -6.06 -2.41 -3.19
C VAL A 154 -6.19 -2.28 -4.71
N VAL A 155 -5.26 -2.84 -5.49
CA VAL A 155 -5.33 -2.80 -6.96
C VAL A 155 -6.56 -3.54 -7.47
N VAL A 156 -6.87 -4.71 -6.93
CA VAL A 156 -8.05 -5.50 -7.30
C VAL A 156 -9.33 -4.77 -6.89
N ALA A 157 -9.41 -4.24 -5.68
CA ALA A 157 -10.56 -3.48 -5.22
C ALA A 157 -10.79 -2.23 -6.09
N LEU A 158 -9.73 -1.47 -6.39
CA LEU A 158 -9.81 -0.30 -7.26
C LEU A 158 -10.21 -0.68 -8.69
N GLY A 159 -9.63 -1.76 -9.23
CA GLY A 159 -9.98 -2.29 -10.54
C GLY A 159 -11.42 -2.78 -10.62
N LEU A 160 -11.91 -3.49 -9.59
CA LEU A 160 -13.29 -3.95 -9.48
C LEU A 160 -14.26 -2.79 -9.34
N VAL A 161 -13.92 -1.75 -8.57
CA VAL A 161 -14.70 -0.52 -8.53
C VAL A 161 -14.78 0.05 -9.94
N ILE A 162 -13.66 0.32 -10.61
CA ILE A 162 -13.67 0.86 -11.99
C ILE A 162 -14.47 -0.04 -12.95
N LEU A 163 -14.34 -1.36 -12.89
CA LEU A 163 -15.07 -2.31 -13.73
C LEU A 163 -16.58 -2.34 -13.43
N ALA A 164 -16.97 -2.38 -12.15
CA ALA A 164 -18.38 -2.33 -11.75
C ALA A 164 -19.03 -1.00 -12.14
N LEU A 165 -18.24 0.07 -12.14
CA LEU A 165 -18.65 1.38 -12.62
C LEU A 165 -18.81 1.40 -14.16
N ASN A 166 -17.89 0.81 -14.92
CA ASN A 166 -17.99 0.67 -16.39
C ASN A 166 -19.10 -0.28 -16.85
N GLY A 167 -19.32 -1.38 -16.13
CA GLY A 167 -20.31 -2.41 -16.49
C GLY A 167 -21.76 -1.95 -16.40
N ARG A 168 -22.05 -0.85 -15.69
CA ARG A 168 -23.39 -0.24 -15.66
C ARG A 168 -23.78 0.49 -16.95
N MET A 169 -22.84 0.79 -17.85
CA MET A 169 -23.16 1.33 -19.18
C MET A 169 -23.54 0.27 -20.22
N ILE A 170 -23.36 -1.03 -19.92
CA ILE A 170 -23.71 -2.14 -20.83
C ILE A 170 -24.97 -2.88 -20.37
N MET A 171 -25.94 -2.15 -19.82
CA MET A 171 -27.35 -2.53 -19.95
C MET A 171 -28.06 -1.39 -20.67
N PRO A 172 -27.99 -1.32 -22.02
CA PRO A 172 -29.09 -0.70 -22.73
C PRO A 172 -30.32 -1.50 -22.32
N ILE A 173 -31.27 -0.82 -21.70
CA ILE A 173 -32.62 -1.31 -21.48
C ILE A 173 -33.19 -1.63 -22.87
N MET A 174 -32.96 -2.87 -23.33
CA MET A 174 -33.81 -3.53 -24.30
C MET A 174 -35.08 -3.94 -23.55
N MET A 175 -35.97 -2.98 -23.37
CA MET A 175 -37.41 -3.17 -23.29
C MET A 175 -37.93 -2.04 -24.20
N SER A 176 -38.23 -2.27 -25.49
CA SER A 176 -39.32 -3.12 -25.98
C SER A 176 -40.49 -3.09 -25.02
N TYR A 177 -41.36 -2.09 -25.12
CA TYR A 177 -42.67 -2.17 -25.79
C TYR A 177 -43.15 -0.76 -26.15
#